data_AF-A0A382E635-F1
#
_entry.id   AF-A0A382E635-F1
#
_cell.length_a   1.000
_cell.length_b   1.000
_cell.length_c   1.000
_cell.angle_alpha   90.00
_cell.angle_beta   90.00
_cell.angle_gamma   90.00
#
_symmetry.space_group_name_H-M   'P 1'
#
loop_
_entity.id
_entity.type
_entity.pdbx_description
1 polymer ?
#
loop_
_entity_poly.entity_id
_entity_poly.type
_entity_poly.pdbx_seq_one_letter_code
_entity_poly.pdbx_strand_id
1 'polypeptide(L)' 'MNSINRPAPKFDWFVPIDGDGNHIGTVSAERPPTFEYLSQVVQAAEGIGYHSLLIPTRFANGLFEETSPLA' A
#
# COMPACT_ATOMS: atom_id res chain seq x y z
N MET A 1 -12.05 -28.94 28.38
CA MET A 1 -12.14 -27.77 27.48
C MET A 1 -10.85 -27.73 26.68
N ASN A 2 -10.88 -28.08 25.39
CA ASN A 2 -9.67 -28.06 24.56
C ASN A 2 -9.41 -26.62 24.14
N SER A 3 -8.34 -26.00 24.65
CA SER A 3 -7.89 -24.71 24.11
C SER A 3 -7.30 -24.96 22.72
N ILE A 4 -7.91 -24.40 21.68
CA ILE A 4 -7.30 -24.41 20.35
C ILE A 4 -6.08 -23.49 20.41
N ASN A 5 -4.89 -24.07 20.34
CA ASN A 5 -3.65 -23.30 20.23
C ASN A 5 -3.56 -22.73 18.81
N ARG A 6 -3.78 -21.42 18.66
CA ARG A 6 -3.65 -20.74 17.37
C ARG A 6 -2.18 -20.38 17.14
N PRO A 7 -1.68 -20.46 15.90
CA PRO A 7 -0.33 -19.97 15.60
C PRO A 7 -0.24 -18.47 15.87
N ALA A 8 0.98 -17.98 16.12
CA ALA A 8 1.24 -16.55 16.24
C ALA A 8 0.81 -15.81 14.95
N PRO A 9 0.26 -14.58 15.06
CA PRO A 9 -0.11 -13.79 13.91
C PRO A 9 1.12 -13.44 13.08
N LYS A 10 0.94 -13.42 11.76
CA LYS A 10 1.91 -12.89 10.81
C LYS A 10 1.46 -11.50 10.40
N PHE A 11 2.42 -10.59 10.30
CA PHE A 11 2.16 -9.22 9.87
C PHE A 11 2.74 -9.03 8.48
N ASP A 12 1.90 -8.58 7.57
CA ASP A 12 2.27 -8.25 6.20
C ASP A 12 2.08 -6.74 6.00
N TRP A 13 2.84 -6.14 5.07
CA TRP A 13 2.76 -4.71 4.78
C TRP A 13 2.24 -4.45 3.37
N PHE A 14 1.50 -3.36 3.20
CA PHE A 14 1.01 -2.90 1.91
C PHE A 14 1.93 -1.81 1.35
N VAL A 15 2.52 -2.04 0.19
CA VAL A 15 3.43 -1.08 -0.44
C VAL A 15 2.61 0.04 -1.12
N PRO A 16 2.82 1.32 -0.78
CA PRO A 16 1.97 2.42 -1.24
C PRO A 16 2.32 2.88 -2.66
N ILE A 17 2.11 2.02 -3.67
CA ILE A 17 2.51 2.31 -5.06
C ILE A 17 1.73 3.46 -5.72
N ASP A 18 0.59 3.87 -5.14
CA ASP A 18 -0.20 5.03 -5.57
C ASP A 18 0.17 6.31 -4.80
N GLY A 19 1.18 6.22 -3.92
CA GLY A 19 1.58 7.24 -2.98
C GLY A 19 0.80 7.14 -1.66
N ASP A 20 1.25 7.89 -0.68
CA ASP A 20 0.61 7.96 0.62
C ASP A 20 0.77 9.35 1.25
N GLY A 21 0.37 9.48 2.51
CA GLY A 21 0.38 10.74 3.24
C GLY A 21 -0.20 10.59 4.63
N ASN A 22 -0.26 11.70 5.35
CA ASN A 22 -0.92 11.83 6.64
C ASN A 22 -2.44 12.06 6.49
N HIS A 23 -2.88 12.58 5.34
CA HIS A 23 -4.28 12.88 5.07
C HIS A 23 -4.87 12.00 3.98
N ILE A 24 -6.13 11.61 4.18
CA ILE A 24 -6.94 10.93 3.16
C ILE A 24 -7.72 11.94 2.32
N GLY A 25 -8.01 11.61 1.07
CA GLY A 25 -8.86 12.44 0.19
C GLY A 25 -8.19 13.73 -0.31
N THR A 26 -6.86 13.79 -0.32
CA THR A 26 -6.12 14.88 -0.96
C THR A 26 -6.21 14.78 -2.49
N VAL A 27 -6.01 15.91 -3.19
CA VAL A 27 -6.03 15.95 -4.66
C VAL A 27 -4.90 15.10 -5.26
N SER A 28 -3.76 15.05 -4.59
CA SER A 28 -2.62 14.21 -4.95
C SER A 28 -2.02 13.58 -3.69
N ALA A 29 -1.29 12.48 -3.84
CA ALA A 29 -0.52 11.90 -2.74
C ALA A 29 0.47 12.93 -2.16
N GLU A 30 0.55 13.00 -0.83
CA GLU A 30 1.46 13.93 -0.14
C GLU A 30 2.92 13.46 -0.24
N ARG A 31 3.12 12.14 -0.27
CA ARG A 31 4.37 11.47 -0.60
C ARG A 31 4.18 10.71 -1.91
N PRO A 32 4.77 11.20 -3.02
CA PRO A 32 4.68 10.54 -4.31
C PRO A 32 5.34 9.16 -4.30
N PRO A 33 4.82 8.17 -5.05
CA PRO A 33 5.36 6.81 -5.11
C PRO A 33 6.60 6.72 -6.00
N THR A 34 7.66 7.45 -5.66
CA THR A 34 8.94 7.34 -6.36
C THR A 34 9.58 5.98 -6.08
N PHE A 35 10.36 5.45 -7.02
CA PHE A 35 11.09 4.19 -6.80
C PHE A 35 11.96 4.23 -5.54
N GLU A 36 12.64 5.35 -5.30
CA GLU A 36 13.46 5.56 -4.11
C GLU A 36 12.62 5.46 -2.82
N TYR A 37 11.49 6.17 -2.76
CA TYR A 37 10.59 6.11 -1.60
C TYR A 37 10.04 4.70 -1.36
N LEU A 38 9.55 4.03 -2.41
CA LEU A 38 9.03 2.67 -2.31
C LEU A 38 10.11 1.69 -1.85
N SER A 39 11.35 1.83 -2.35
CA SER A 39 12.49 1.03 -1.91
C SER A 39 12.79 1.23 -0.42
N GLN A 40 12.69 2.47 0.08
CA GLN A 40 12.90 2.75 1.51
C GLN A 40 11.82 2.08 2.37
N VAL A 41 10.55 2.14 1.94
CA VAL A 41 9.43 1.47 2.63
C VAL A 41 9.64 -0.05 2.69
N VAL A 42 10.03 -0.66 1.57
CA VAL A 42 10.31 -2.10 1.49
C VAL A 42 11.47 -2.48 2.41
N GLN A 43 12.60 -1.78 2.33
CA GLN A 43 13.77 -2.04 3.17
C GLN A 43 13.46 -1.88 4.67
N ALA A 44 12.64 -0.90 5.04
CA ALA A 44 12.22 -0.70 6.42
C ALA A 44 11.32 -1.86 6.92
N ALA A 45 10.37 -2.30 6.09
CA ALA A 45 9.49 -3.42 6.45
C ALA A 45 10.26 -4.74 6.57
N GLU A 46 11.21 -5.00 5.68
CA GLU A 46 12.12 -6.14 5.77
C GLU A 46 12.98 -6.06 7.04
N GLY A 47 13.56 -4.89 7.33
CA GLY A 47 14.42 -4.67 8.51
C GLY A 47 13.71 -4.86 9.85
N ILE A 48 12.38 -4.69 9.90
CA ILE A 48 11.55 -4.86 11.11
C ILE A 48 10.93 -6.27 11.18
N GLY A 49 11.01 -7.07 10.11
CA GLY A 49 10.59 -8.47 10.10
C GLY A 49 9.14 -8.71 9.71
N TYR A 50 8.56 -7.88 8.82
CA TYR A 50 7.29 -8.20 8.17
C TYR A 50 7.41 -9.52 7.38
N HIS A 51 6.39 -10.37 7.49
CA HIS A 51 6.40 -11.72 6.91
C HIS A 51 6.26 -11.69 5.38
N SER A 52 5.44 -10.78 4.85
CA SER A 52 5.27 -10.60 3.41
C SER A 52 4.92 -9.15 3.08
N LEU A 53 5.14 -8.78 1.83
CA LEU A 53 4.83 -7.46 1.29
C LEU A 53 3.83 -7.63 0.14
N LEU A 54 2.71 -6.93 0.22
CA LEU A 54 1.76 -6.83 -0.86
C LEU A 54 2.09 -5.61 -1.71
N ILE A 55 2.55 -5.88 -2.94
CA ILE A 55 2.62 -4.87 -3.99
C ILE A 55 1.29 -4.94 -4.74
N PRO A 56 0.37 -3.97 -4.54
CA PRO A 56 -0.90 -3.98 -5.25
C PRO A 56 -0.65 -3.73 -6.75
N THR A 57 -1.68 -3.93 -7.57
CA THR A 57 -1.69 -3.44 -8.94
C THR A 57 -2.78 -2.38 -9.05
N ARG A 58 -2.45 -1.22 -9.64
CA ARG A 58 -3.46 -0.21 -9.94
C ARG A 58 -4.06 -0.46 -11.32
N PHE A 59 -5.38 -0.26 -11.41
CA PHE A 59 -6.05 -0.02 -12.68
C PHE A 59 -6.35 1.48 -12.82
N ALA A 60 -5.61 2.15 -13.70
CA ALA A 60 -5.77 3.56 -13.99
C ALA A 60 -6.87 3.77 -15.03
N ASN A 61 -8.12 3.48 -14.70
CA ASN A 61 -9.19 3.89 -15.59
C ASN A 61 -9.36 5.39 -15.47
N GLY A 62 -8.94 6.12 -16.51
CA GLY A 62 -9.22 7.56 -16.65
C GLY A 62 -10.71 7.88 -16.51
N LEU A 63 -11.62 6.90 -16.57
CA LEU A 63 -13.07 7.02 -16.44
C LEU A 63 -13.59 7.80 -15.21
N PHE A 64 -12.75 8.04 -14.20
CA PHE A 64 -13.12 8.85 -13.02
C PHE A 64 -12.42 10.22 -12.97
N GLU A 65 -11.63 10.60 -13.99
CA GLU A 65 -11.20 11.98 -14.17
C GLU A 65 -12.38 12.85 -14.57
N GLU A 66 -12.44 14.08 -14.04
CA GLU A 66 -13.49 15.06 -14.37
C GLU A 66 -13.59 15.31 -15.89
N THR A 67 -12.47 15.20 -16.61
CA THR A 67 -12.38 15.40 -18.06
C THR A 67 -12.64 14.15 -18.88
N SER A 68 -12.96 13.02 -18.25
CA SER A 68 -13.19 11.80 -19.02
C SER A 68 -14.45 11.89 -19.88
N PRO A 69 -14.40 11.38 -21.13
CA PRO A 69 -15.58 11.30 -21.95
C PRO A 69 -16.61 10.44 -21.23
N LEU A 70 -17.79 11.01 -20.96
CA LEU A 70 -18.93 10.24 -20.48
C LEU A 70 -19.25 9.19 -21.56
N ALA A 71 -19.33 7.93 -21.14
CA ALA A 71 -19.78 6.83 -21.99
C ALA A 71 -21.25 7.01 -22.41
#